data_AF-A0A6I0ETI9-F1
#
_entry.id   AF-A0A6I0ETI9-F1
#
_cell.length_a   1.000
_cell.length_b   1.000
_cell.length_c   1.000
_cell.angle_alpha   90.00
_cell.angle_beta   90.00
_cell.angle_gamma   90.00
#
_symmetry.space_group_name_H-M   'P 1'
#
loop_
_entity.id
_entity.type
_entity.pdbx_description
1 polymer ?
#
loop_
_entity_poly.entity_id
_entity_poly.type
_entity_poly.pdbx_seq_one_letter_code
_entity_poly.pdbx_strand_id
1 'polypeptide(L)'
;MGAKNPLPSTASPDLRTGNGETNSLAVRFAGSTVTIVINGSEQASLQMQAPEGATCVAIYAQSAKDSSDTWEFAKLRVSDLK
;
A
#
# COMPACT_ATOMS: atom_id res chain seq x y z
N MET A 1 -15.32 -11.30 -11.60
CA MET A 1 -15.02 -11.89 -10.27
C MET A 1 -13.73 -11.25 -9.78
N GLY A 2 -13.79 -10.39 -8.76
CA GLY A 2 -12.58 -9.82 -8.17
C GLY A 2 -11.86 -10.87 -7.33
N ALA A 3 -10.54 -10.95 -7.44
CA ALA A 3 -9.74 -11.82 -6.59
C ALA A 3 -10.02 -11.49 -5.11
N LYS A 4 -10.24 -12.53 -4.30
CA LYS A 4 -10.41 -12.38 -2.85
C LYS A 4 -9.14 -11.75 -2.28
N ASN A 5 -9.28 -10.64 -1.54
CA ASN A 5 -8.14 -9.97 -0.91
C ASN A 5 -7.41 -11.00 0.00
N PRO A 6 -6.13 -11.30 -0.25
CA PRO A 6 -5.39 -12.30 0.52
C PRO A 6 -5.06 -11.82 1.94
N LEU A 7 -5.23 -10.53 2.23
CA LEU A 7 -5.01 -9.94 3.55
C LEU A 7 -6.34 -9.72 4.29
N PRO A 8 -6.44 -10.10 5.58
CA PRO A 8 -7.55 -9.67 6.42
C PRO A 8 -7.55 -8.14 6.50
N SER A 9 -8.73 -7.54 6.37
CA SER A 9 -8.91 -6.09 6.49
C SER A 9 -8.88 -5.69 7.97
N THR A 10 -7.68 -5.54 8.52
CA THR A 10 -7.44 -5.15 9.91
C THR A 10 -6.82 -3.76 9.96
N ALA A 11 -7.28 -2.91 10.88
CA ALA A 11 -6.68 -1.60 11.11
C ALA A 11 -5.24 -1.77 11.62
N SER A 12 -4.29 -1.07 11.00
CA SER A 12 -2.91 -1.00 11.48
C SER A 12 -2.84 -0.07 12.70
N PRO A 13 -2.21 -0.48 13.81
CA PRO A 13 -1.99 0.40 14.95
C PRO A 13 -0.99 1.53 14.66
N ASP A 14 -0.18 1.37 13.61
CA ASP A 14 0.83 2.34 13.19
C ASP A 14 0.27 3.41 12.25
N LEU A 15 -1.00 3.31 11.85
CA LEU A 15 -1.64 4.30 11.00
C LEU A 15 -1.99 5.55 11.81
N ARG A 16 -1.48 6.71 11.38
CA ARG A 16 -1.92 8.00 11.91
C ARG A 16 -3.24 8.37 11.27
N THR A 17 -4.23 8.68 12.10
CA THR A 17 -5.58 9.02 11.67
C THR A 17 -5.91 10.46 12.06
N GLY A 18 -6.73 11.13 11.26
CA GLY A 18 -7.05 12.54 11.43
C GLY A 18 -6.66 13.39 10.22
N ASN A 19 -7.30 14.56 10.09
CA ASN A 19 -7.07 15.44 8.95
C ASN A 19 -5.66 16.04 8.99
N GLY A 20 -4.96 16.00 7.86
CA GLY A 20 -3.60 16.54 7.73
C GLY A 20 -2.48 15.62 8.23
N GLU A 21 -2.82 14.47 8.83
CA GLU A 21 -1.83 13.48 9.22
C GLU A 21 -1.16 12.85 7.99
N THR A 22 0.18 12.83 8.00
CA THR A 22 0.95 12.20 6.92
C THR A 22 1.40 10.81 7.33
N ASN A 23 1.07 9.82 6.49
CA ASN A 23 1.56 8.45 6.61
C ASN A 23 2.60 8.16 5.52
N SER A 24 3.67 7.46 5.90
CA SER A 24 4.63 6.90 4.94
C SER A 24 4.23 5.47 4.60
N LEU A 25 3.99 5.21 3.33
CA LEU A 25 3.69 3.87 2.80
C LEU A 25 4.88 3.38 1.98
N ALA A 26 5.31 2.14 2.23
CA ALA A 26 6.27 1.46 1.38
C ALA A 26 5.82 0.04 1.09
N VAL A 27 5.98 -0.36 -0.18
CA VAL A 27 5.81 -1.74 -0.62
C VAL A 27 7.17 -2.20 -1.13
N ARG A 28 7.68 -3.29 -0.56
CA ARG A 28 8.98 -3.86 -0.92
C ARG A 28 8.76 -5.20 -1.59
N PHE A 29 9.44 -5.42 -2.70
CA PHE A 29 9.44 -6.67 -3.43
C PHE A 29 10.82 -7.31 -3.32
N ALA A 30 10.88 -8.54 -2.81
CA ALA A 30 12.10 -9.33 -2.70
C ALA A 30 11.81 -10.78 -3.11
N GLY A 31 12.18 -11.14 -4.34
CA GLY A 31 11.80 -12.42 -4.94
C GLY A 31 10.27 -12.57 -4.99
N SER A 32 9.75 -13.64 -4.38
CA SER A 32 8.30 -13.89 -4.24
C SER A 32 7.68 -13.23 -3.00
N THR A 33 8.43 -12.44 -2.25
CA THR A 33 7.95 -11.82 -1.02
C THR A 33 7.57 -10.36 -1.27
N VAL A 34 6.37 -9.99 -0.82
CA VAL A 34 5.89 -8.62 -0.79
C VAL A 34 5.70 -8.18 0.66
N THR A 35 6.39 -7.13 1.07
CA THR A 35 6.30 -6.57 2.41
C THR A 35 5.64 -5.19 2.36
N ILE A 36 4.63 -4.98 3.22
CA ILE A 36 3.95 -3.71 3.38
C ILE A 36 4.43 -3.06 4.67
N VAL A 37 4.90 -1.81 4.56
CA VAL A 37 5.41 -1.02 5.68
C VAL A 37 4.60 0.26 5.79
N ILE A 38 4.11 0.56 6.99
CA ILE A 38 3.42 1.80 7.34
C ILE A 38 4.23 2.51 8.41
N ASN A 39 4.56 3.78 8.19
CA ASN A 39 5.31 4.62 9.14
C ASN A 39 6.62 3.99 9.66
N GLY A 40 7.27 3.18 8.82
CA GLY A 40 8.52 2.49 9.15
C GLY A 40 8.36 1.10 9.80
N SER A 41 7.14 0.72 10.18
CA SER A 41 6.81 -0.56 10.81
C SER A 41 6.21 -1.54 9.80
N GLU A 42 6.71 -2.78 9.79
CA GLU A 42 6.19 -3.86 8.94
C GLU A 42 4.79 -4.27 9.40
N GLN A 43 3.82 -4.22 8.49
CA GLN A 43 2.42 -4.55 8.77
C GLN A 43 2.01 -5.91 8.25
N ALA A 44 2.59 -6.31 7.12
CA ALA A 44 2.30 -7.59 6.48
C ALA A 44 3.44 -8.03 5.58
N SER A 45 3.58 -9.36 5.47
CA SER A 45 4.46 -10.02 4.52
C SER A 45 3.68 -11.13 3.82
N LEU A 46 3.73 -11.13 2.48
CA LEU A 46 2.96 -12.01 1.61
C LEU A 46 3.89 -12.78 0.69
N GLN A 47 3.62 -14.07 0.52
CA GLN A 47 4.20 -14.85 -0.58
C GLN A 47 3.28 -14.74 -1.80
N MET A 48 3.80 -14.17 -2.89
CA MET A 48 3.07 -13.96 -4.13
C MET A 48 3.98 -14.27 -5.32
N GLN A 49 3.40 -14.80 -6.38
CA GLN A 49 4.10 -14.91 -7.65
C GLN A 49 4.14 -13.54 -8.32
N ALA A 50 5.30 -13.19 -8.88
CA ALA A 50 5.45 -11.99 -9.69
C ALA A 50 4.52 -12.09 -10.92
N PRO A 51 3.90 -10.98 -11.35
CA PRO A 51 3.14 -10.96 -12.60
C PRO A 51 4.01 -11.36 -13.79
N GLU A 52 3.41 -12.03 -14.78
CA GLU A 52 4.09 -12.28 -16.05
C GLU A 52 4.24 -10.97 -16.84
N GLY A 53 5.47 -10.64 -17.24
CA GLY A 53 5.77 -9.47 -18.06
C GLY A 53 5.84 -8.15 -17.30
N ALA A 54 5.90 -7.05 -18.05
CA ALA A 54 5.94 -5.71 -17.49
C ALA A 54 4.58 -5.35 -16.87
N THR A 55 4.63 -4.71 -15.70
CA THR A 55 3.43 -4.29 -14.95
C THR A 55 3.56 -2.85 -14.47
N CYS A 56 2.50 -2.31 -13.88
CA CYS A 56 2.43 -0.94 -13.40
C CYS A 56 2.28 -0.89 -11.87
N VAL A 57 2.80 0.18 -11.27
CA VAL A 57 2.49 0.58 -9.89
C VAL A 57 1.41 1.65 -9.96
N ALA A 58 0.33 1.50 -9.19
CA ALA A 58 -0.77 2.44 -9.14
C ALA A 58 -1.09 2.84 -7.70
N ILE A 59 -1.61 4.05 -7.54
CA ILE A 59 -2.15 4.56 -6.28
C ILE A 59 -3.67 4.65 -6.45
N TYR A 60 -4.41 4.13 -5.48
CA TYR A 60 -5.85 4.17 -5.44
C TYR A 60 -6.32 4.84 -4.15
N ALA A 61 -7.27 5.76 -4.27
CA ALA A 61 -7.95 6.40 -3.15
C ALA A 61 -9.45 6.40 -3.42
N GLN A 62 -10.24 6.25 -2.37
CA GLN A 62 -11.69 6.21 -2.44
C GLN A 62 -12.28 7.04 -1.31
N SER A 63 -13.16 7.97 -1.68
CA SER A 63 -13.95 8.74 -0.70
C SER A 63 -15.15 7.93 -0.23
N ALA A 64 -15.75 8.33 0.89
CA ALA A 64 -17.07 7.81 1.26
C ALA A 64 -18.11 8.17 0.18
N LYS A 65 -19.17 7.35 0.08
CA LYS A 65 -20.18 7.42 -1.00
C LYS A 65 -20.75 8.83 -1.22
N ASP A 66 -20.89 9.60 -0.16
CA ASP A 66 -21.51 10.92 -0.15
C ASP A 66 -20.55 12.02 0.35
N SER A 67 -19.23 11.77 0.32
CA SER A 67 -18.19 12.76 0.63
C SER A 67 -17.21 12.95 -0.52
N SER A 68 -16.54 14.10 -0.54
CA SER A 68 -15.39 14.34 -1.39
C SER A 68 -14.17 14.52 -0.50
N ASP A 69 -13.29 13.54 -0.49
CA ASP A 69 -12.06 13.59 0.27
C ASP A 69 -10.90 14.02 -0.65
N THR A 70 -10.04 14.91 -0.14
CA THR A 70 -8.80 15.28 -0.85
C THR A 70 -7.67 14.39 -0.36
N TRP A 71 -6.97 13.75 -1.30
CA TRP A 71 -5.85 12.88 -1.01
C TRP A 71 -4.58 13.48 -1.62
N GLU A 72 -3.60 13.77 -0.77
CA GLU A 72 -2.31 14.28 -1.21
C GLU A 72 -1.27 13.15 -1.20
N PHE A 73 -0.61 12.97 -2.34
CA PHE A 73 0.50 12.03 -2.49
C PHE A 73 1.76 12.82 -2.82
N ALA A 74 2.79 12.66 -2.00
CA ALA A 74 4.07 13.34 -2.18
C ALA A 74 5.23 12.35 -2.07
N LYS A 75 6.38 12.73 -2.64
CA LYS A 75 7.63 11.94 -2.58
C LYS A 75 7.48 10.51 -3.13
N LEU A 76 6.64 10.33 -4.15
CA LEU A 76 6.50 9.05 -4.84
C LEU A 76 7.82 8.66 -5.48
N ARG A 77 8.36 7.50 -5.08
CA ARG A 77 9.60 6.95 -5.62
C ARG A 77 9.43 5.46 -5.84
N VAL A 78 9.79 5.02 -7.04
CA VAL A 78 10.01 3.61 -7.36
C VAL A 78 11.51 3.45 -7.63
N SER A 79 12.13 2.50 -6.94
CA SER A 79 13.54 2.20 -7.12
C SER A 79 13.79 0.72 -6.91
N ASP A 80 14.80 0.22 -7.61
CA ASP A 80 15.38 -1.07 -7.31
C ASP A 80 16.09 -1.01 -5.94
N LEU A 81 15.78 -1.96 -5.06
CA LEU A 81 16.48 -2.14 -3.79
C LEU A 81 17.71 -2.99 -4.08
N LYS A 82 18.78 -2.31 -4.51
CA LYS A 82 20.11 -2.93 -4.59
C LYS A 82 20.67 -3.23 -3.21
#